data_AF-A0A2N3LPG6-F1
#
_entry.id   AF-A0A2N3LPG6-F1
#
_cell.length_a   1.000
_cell.length_b   1.000
_cell.length_c   1.000
_cell.angle_alpha   90.00
_cell.angle_beta   90.00
_cell.angle_gamma   90.00
#
_symmetry.space_group_name_H-M   'P 1'
#
loop_
_entity.id
_entity.type
_entity.pdbx_description
1 polymer ?
#
loop_
_entity_poly.entity_id
_entity_poly.type
_entity_poly.pdbx_seq_one_letter_code
_entity_poly.pdbx_strand_id
1 'polypeptide(L)'
;MKEFLAVFQKYEAMIHHILRSLRIYKNYDEFFQIGLIALWEAKERFDSKKGSFTSFAYLTIKGRLLTELKKSAALEERYRYPKEEFWNLQLDEGADVPLEMETLLTYCEGLTTNQKKWVVATFHLGMSSAELANYENVSPSAVKKWKRGALEKIKQKLGR
;
A
#
# COMPACT_ATOMS: atom_id res chain seq x y z
N MET A 1 -29.54 -15.58 -32.55
CA MET A 1 -28.31 -14.76 -32.47
C MET A 1 -28.52 -13.31 -32.93
N LYS A 2 -29.28 -13.04 -34.01
CA LYS A 2 -29.55 -11.67 -34.50
C LYS A 2 -30.50 -10.83 -33.63
N GLU A 3 -31.46 -11.45 -32.91
CA GLU A 3 -32.38 -10.72 -32.02
C GLU A 3 -31.74 -10.18 -30.73
N PHE A 4 -30.54 -10.63 -30.37
CA PHE A 4 -29.85 -10.19 -29.16
C PHE A 4 -29.10 -8.86 -29.36
N LEU A 5 -28.66 -8.57 -30.59
CA LEU A 5 -27.84 -7.40 -30.92
C LEU A 5 -28.63 -6.08 -30.91
N ALA A 6 -29.89 -6.10 -31.35
CA ALA A 6 -30.72 -4.88 -31.41
C ALA A 6 -31.11 -4.36 -30.02
N VAL A 7 -31.29 -5.27 -29.05
CA VAL A 7 -31.53 -4.91 -27.65
C VAL A 7 -30.25 -4.33 -27.03
N PHE A 8 -29.08 -4.86 -27.42
CA PHE A 8 -27.78 -4.43 -26.88
C PHE A 8 -27.39 -3.00 -27.29
N GLN A 9 -27.69 -2.55 -28.52
CA GLN A 9 -27.35 -1.18 -28.95
C GLN A 9 -27.94 -0.08 -28.05
N LYS A 10 -29.16 -0.28 -27.54
CA LYS A 10 -29.79 0.67 -26.62
C LYS A 10 -29.05 0.78 -25.29
N TYR A 11 -28.55 -0.35 -24.77
CA TYR A 11 -27.84 -0.39 -23.50
C TYR A 11 -26.36 -0.03 -23.65
N GLU A 12 -25.76 -0.28 -24.81
CA GLU A 12 -24.43 0.21 -25.18
C GLU A 12 -24.39 1.74 -25.16
N ALA A 13 -25.33 2.40 -25.83
CA ALA A 13 -25.46 3.87 -25.77
C ALA A 13 -25.66 4.38 -24.33
N MET A 14 -26.41 3.64 -23.51
CA MET A 14 -26.60 3.95 -22.09
C MET A 14 -25.28 3.83 -21.30
N ILE A 15 -24.49 2.80 -21.54
CA ILE A 15 -23.18 2.62 -20.88
C ILE A 15 -22.26 3.78 -21.27
N HIS A 16 -22.15 4.11 -22.56
CA HIS A 16 -21.38 5.27 -23.02
C HIS A 16 -21.84 6.58 -22.38
N HIS A 17 -23.14 6.77 -22.24
CA HIS A 17 -23.70 7.92 -21.54
C HIS A 17 -23.30 7.95 -20.06
N ILE A 18 -23.38 6.81 -19.36
CA ILE A 18 -22.98 6.71 -17.95
C ILE A 18 -21.48 7.00 -17.80
N LEU A 19 -20.62 6.43 -18.65
CA LEU A 19 -19.17 6.67 -18.63
C LEU A 19 -18.85 8.16 -18.78
N ARG A 20 -19.49 8.83 -19.74
CA ARG A 20 -19.35 10.29 -19.93
C ARG A 20 -19.87 11.07 -18.72
N SER A 21 -21.00 10.66 -18.12
CA SER A 21 -21.56 11.32 -16.92
C SER A 21 -20.65 11.20 -15.70
N LEU A 22 -19.89 10.10 -15.60
CA LEU A 22 -18.91 9.84 -14.54
C LEU A 22 -17.53 10.42 -14.88
N ARG A 23 -17.37 11.10 -16.02
CA ARG A 23 -16.10 11.67 -16.52
C ARG A 23 -14.98 10.63 -16.63
N ILE A 24 -15.33 9.40 -17.01
CA ILE A 24 -14.36 8.32 -17.23
C ILE A 24 -13.80 8.46 -18.65
N TYR A 25 -12.55 8.91 -18.74
CA TYR A 25 -11.81 9.07 -20.01
C TYR A 25 -10.57 8.17 -20.10
N LYS A 26 -10.01 7.76 -18.95
CA LYS A 26 -8.88 6.83 -18.85
C LYS A 26 -9.42 5.40 -18.75
N ASN A 27 -8.69 4.43 -19.32
CA ASN A 27 -9.06 3.01 -19.38
C ASN A 27 -10.50 2.80 -19.89
N TYR A 28 -10.89 3.60 -20.89
CA TYR A 28 -12.28 3.67 -21.35
C TYR A 28 -12.85 2.31 -21.73
N ASP A 29 -12.09 1.51 -22.49
CA ASP A 29 -12.51 0.19 -22.95
C ASP A 29 -12.72 -0.79 -21.79
N GLU A 30 -11.88 -0.72 -20.76
CA GLU A 30 -11.99 -1.55 -19.56
C GLU A 30 -13.27 -1.23 -18.78
N PHE A 31 -13.53 0.06 -18.52
CA PHE A 31 -14.76 0.49 -17.88
C PHE A 31 -16.00 0.18 -18.73
N PHE A 32 -15.89 0.25 -20.06
CA PHE A 32 -16.97 -0.16 -20.95
C PHE A 32 -17.29 -1.66 -20.82
N GLN A 33 -16.26 -2.53 -20.79
CA GLN A 33 -16.44 -3.96 -20.55
C GLN A 33 -17.07 -4.24 -19.19
N ILE A 34 -16.64 -3.55 -18.14
CA ILE A 34 -17.26 -3.64 -16.81
C ILE A 34 -18.75 -3.27 -16.86
N GLY A 35 -19.09 -2.25 -17.64
CA GLY A 35 -20.49 -1.86 -17.89
C GLY A 35 -21.30 -2.96 -18.58
N LEU A 36 -20.73 -3.64 -19.57
CA LEU A 36 -21.37 -4.77 -20.26
C LEU A 36 -21.58 -5.97 -19.33
N ILE A 37 -20.58 -6.30 -18.51
CA ILE A 37 -20.69 -7.37 -17.51
C ILE A 37 -21.80 -7.03 -16.51
N ALA A 38 -21.84 -5.80 -16.01
CA ALA A 38 -22.88 -5.36 -15.08
C ALA A 38 -24.28 -5.39 -15.70
N LEU A 39 -24.41 -5.09 -16.99
CA LEU A 39 -25.66 -5.24 -17.73
C LEU A 39 -26.10 -6.71 -17.83
N TRP A 40 -25.16 -7.62 -18.09
CA TRP A 40 -25.44 -9.06 -18.13
C TRP A 40 -25.87 -9.58 -16.76
N GLU A 41 -25.16 -9.22 -15.69
CA GLU A 41 -25.53 -9.56 -14.30
C GLU A 41 -26.92 -8.98 -13.94
N ALA A 42 -27.22 -7.76 -14.38
CA ALA A 42 -28.52 -7.13 -14.15
C ALA A 42 -29.64 -7.91 -14.84
N LYS A 43 -29.39 -8.43 -16.04
CA LYS A 43 -30.37 -9.26 -16.76
C LYS A 43 -30.68 -10.56 -16.04
N GLU A 44 -29.67 -11.23 -15.48
CA GLU A 44 -29.86 -12.48 -14.74
C GLU A 44 -30.64 -12.29 -13.44
N ARG A 45 -30.44 -11.16 -12.76
CA ARG A 45 -31.02 -10.87 -11.44
C ARG A 45 -32.33 -10.08 -11.51
N PHE A 46 -32.74 -9.65 -12.69
CA PHE A 46 -33.90 -8.80 -12.84
C PHE A 46 -35.19 -9.56 -12.49
N ASP A 47 -35.98 -8.95 -11.62
CA ASP A 47 -37.32 -9.41 -11.28
C ASP A 47 -38.34 -8.41 -11.85
N SER A 48 -39.18 -8.88 -12.77
CA SER A 48 -40.19 -8.06 -13.44
C SER A 48 -41.23 -7.47 -12.48
N LYS A 49 -41.36 -8.01 -11.27
CA LYS A 49 -42.25 -7.47 -10.23
C LYS A 49 -41.68 -6.21 -9.55
N LYS A 50 -40.39 -5.91 -9.73
CA LYS A 50 -39.68 -4.81 -9.04
C LYS A 50 -39.55 -3.52 -9.87
N GLY A 51 -40.09 -3.49 -11.10
CA GLY A 51 -40.14 -2.30 -11.94
C GLY A 51 -39.54 -2.48 -13.33
N SER A 52 -39.11 -1.38 -13.97
CA SER A 52 -38.54 -1.41 -15.33
C SER A 52 -37.10 -1.92 -15.34
N PHE A 53 -36.81 -2.88 -16.22
CA PHE A 53 -35.45 -3.38 -16.44
C PHE A 53 -34.46 -2.27 -16.81
N THR A 54 -34.89 -1.26 -17.56
CA THR A 54 -34.02 -0.16 -18.00
C THR A 54 -33.50 0.64 -16.80
N SER A 55 -34.37 0.95 -15.84
CA SER A 55 -33.99 1.68 -14.62
C SER A 55 -33.09 0.83 -13.72
N PHE A 56 -33.42 -0.46 -13.59
CA PHE A 56 -32.62 -1.41 -12.81
C PHE A 56 -31.21 -1.60 -13.40
N ALA A 57 -31.12 -1.79 -14.71
CA ALA A 57 -29.85 -1.90 -15.43
C ALA A 57 -29.03 -0.63 -15.29
N TYR A 58 -29.62 0.56 -15.48
CA TYR A 58 -28.93 1.84 -15.31
C TYR A 58 -28.30 1.99 -13.92
N LEU A 59 -29.08 1.70 -12.86
CA LEU A 59 -28.61 1.75 -11.47
C LEU A 59 -27.48 0.74 -11.22
N THR A 60 -27.62 -0.48 -11.72
CA THR A 60 -26.65 -1.56 -11.53
C THR A 60 -25.32 -1.24 -12.23
N ILE A 61 -25.38 -0.81 -13.49
CA ILE A 61 -24.21 -0.41 -14.29
C ILE A 61 -23.51 0.78 -13.62
N LYS A 62 -24.26 1.84 -13.29
CA LYS A 62 -23.70 3.04 -12.67
C LYS A 62 -23.06 2.74 -11.31
N GLY A 63 -23.70 1.90 -10.49
CA GLY A 63 -23.16 1.46 -9.20
C GLY A 63 -21.88 0.65 -9.34
N ARG A 64 -21.82 -0.27 -10.31
CA ARG A 64 -20.62 -1.07 -10.57
C ARG A 64 -19.46 -0.20 -11.05
N LEU A 65 -19.70 0.69 -12.01
CA LEU A 65 -18.69 1.63 -12.52
C LEU A 65 -18.16 2.56 -11.42
N LEU A 66 -19.02 3.08 -10.54
CA LEU A 66 -18.60 3.88 -9.38
C LEU A 66 -17.73 3.09 -8.41
N THR A 67 -18.04 1.81 -8.21
CA THR A 67 -17.26 0.94 -7.33
C THR A 67 -15.86 0.70 -7.90
N GLU A 68 -15.77 0.39 -9.19
CA GLU A 68 -14.48 0.21 -9.86
C GLU A 68 -13.69 1.51 -9.96
N LEU A 69 -14.36 2.65 -10.17
CA LEU A 69 -13.69 3.95 -10.15
C LEU A 69 -13.06 4.27 -8.79
N LYS A 70 -13.76 3.95 -7.68
CA LYS A 70 -13.20 4.10 -6.33
C LYS A 70 -11.99 3.19 -6.09
N LYS A 71 -12.04 1.94 -6.56
CA LYS A 71 -10.91 1.02 -6.46
C LYS A 71 -9.72 1.51 -7.28
N SER A 72 -9.96 1.96 -8.51
CA SER A 72 -8.94 2.53 -9.38
C SER A 72 -8.29 3.77 -8.76
N ALA A 73 -9.09 4.67 -8.16
CA ALA A 73 -8.56 5.85 -7.49
C ALA A 73 -7.70 5.49 -6.26
N ALA A 74 -8.12 4.52 -5.45
CA ALA A 74 -7.33 4.02 -4.33
C ALA A 74 -6.04 3.34 -4.77
N LEU A 75 -6.06 2.62 -5.89
CA LEU A 75 -4.87 2.04 -6.52
C LEU A 75 -3.94 3.15 -7.03
N GLU A 76 -4.45 4.15 -7.74
CA GLU A 76 -3.64 5.28 -8.22
C GLU A 76 -3.06 6.12 -7.09
N GLU A 77 -3.73 6.22 -5.94
CA GLU A 77 -3.17 6.85 -4.74
C GLU A 77 -2.04 6.01 -4.13
N ARG A 78 -2.23 4.68 -4.04
CA ARG A 78 -1.23 3.75 -3.52
C ARG A 78 -0.02 3.58 -4.44
N TYR A 79 -0.24 3.67 -5.74
CA TYR A 79 0.75 3.54 -6.81
C TYR A 79 0.99 4.87 -7.51
N ARG A 80 0.79 6.01 -6.82
CA ARG A 80 1.15 7.31 -7.38
C ARG A 80 2.64 7.27 -7.65
N TYR A 81 2.98 7.04 -8.91
CA TYR A 81 4.36 7.10 -9.36
C TYR A 81 4.88 8.46 -8.93
N PRO A 82 6.02 8.49 -8.25
CA PRO A 82 6.63 9.76 -7.96
C PRO A 82 6.87 10.50 -9.29
N LYS A 83 6.57 11.80 -9.34
CA LYS A 83 6.84 12.64 -10.53
C LYS A 83 8.31 12.47 -10.93
N GLU A 84 8.68 12.78 -12.18
CA GLU A 84 10.09 12.78 -12.61
C GLU A 84 11.03 13.53 -11.64
N GLU A 85 10.52 14.57 -10.96
CA GLU A 85 11.18 15.29 -9.87
C GLU A 85 11.64 14.41 -8.69
N PHE A 86 11.00 13.28 -8.43
CA PHE A 86 11.41 12.30 -7.41
C PHE A 86 12.55 11.41 -7.87
N TRP A 87 12.66 11.11 -9.17
CA TRP A 87 13.85 10.45 -9.73
C TRP A 87 15.04 11.42 -9.78
N ASN A 88 14.77 12.72 -9.88
CA ASN A 88 15.76 13.79 -9.75
C ASN A 88 16.04 14.19 -8.30
N LEU A 89 15.36 13.58 -7.32
CA LEU A 89 15.80 13.65 -5.93
C LEU A 89 17.11 12.87 -5.91
N GLN A 90 18.22 13.60 -5.76
CA GLN A 90 19.50 12.99 -5.39
C GLN A 90 19.18 12.12 -4.17
N LEU A 91 19.16 10.79 -4.37
CA LEU A 91 19.15 9.87 -3.25
C LEU A 91 20.38 10.26 -2.45
N ASP A 92 20.15 10.82 -1.26
CA ASP A 92 21.19 10.87 -0.26
C ASP A 92 21.60 9.40 -0.06
N GLU A 93 22.74 9.02 -0.61
CA GLU A 93 23.27 7.65 -0.53
C GLU A 93 23.46 7.21 0.93
N GLY A 94 23.25 8.10 1.92
CA GLY A 94 23.26 7.80 3.35
C GLY A 94 21.93 7.35 3.97
N ALA A 95 20.80 7.32 3.26
CA ALA A 95 19.49 7.18 3.91
C ALA A 95 19.07 5.76 4.35
N ASP A 96 19.81 4.70 3.98
CA ASP A 96 19.55 3.34 4.51
C ASP A 96 20.79 2.44 4.50
N VAL A 97 21.99 3.03 4.59
CA VAL A 97 23.21 2.24 4.80
C VAL A 97 23.27 1.92 6.29
N PRO A 98 23.22 0.63 6.70
CA PRO A 98 23.52 0.26 8.07
C PRO A 98 24.85 0.93 8.45
N LEU A 99 24.89 1.65 9.58
CA LEU A 99 26.11 2.32 10.03
C LEU A 99 27.31 1.39 9.82
N GLU A 100 28.25 1.83 8.99
CA GLU A 100 29.49 1.08 8.78
C GLU A 100 30.07 0.75 10.16
N MET A 101 30.55 -0.49 10.34
CA MET A 101 30.93 -1.00 11.67
C MET A 101 31.85 -0.03 12.40
N GLU A 102 32.80 0.58 11.68
CA GLU A 102 33.73 1.57 12.23
C GLU A 102 33.00 2.81 12.80
N THR A 103 32.06 3.39 12.05
CA THR A 103 31.21 4.49 12.51
C THR A 103 30.37 4.09 13.71
N LEU A 104 29.74 2.91 13.69
CA LEU A 104 28.94 2.41 14.81
C LEU A 104 29.78 2.25 16.09
N LEU A 105 31.03 1.82 15.95
CA LEU A 105 31.95 1.62 17.06
C LEU A 105 32.36 2.94 17.73
N THR A 106 32.41 4.07 17.01
CA THR A 106 32.65 5.39 17.62
C THR A 106 31.60 5.76 18.68
N TYR A 107 30.33 5.43 18.42
CA TYR A 107 29.25 5.63 19.40
C TYR A 107 29.33 4.69 20.60
N CYS A 108 30.10 3.60 20.50
CA CYS A 108 30.27 2.62 21.55
C CYS A 108 31.42 2.94 22.52
N GLU A 109 32.19 4.00 22.29
CA GLU A 109 33.22 4.43 23.22
C GLU A 109 32.61 4.76 24.60
N GLY A 110 33.16 4.21 25.68
CA GLY A 110 32.65 4.39 27.04
C GLY A 110 31.45 3.52 27.42
N LEU A 111 30.92 2.71 26.48
CA LEU A 111 29.95 1.66 26.79
C LEU A 111 30.68 0.46 27.41
N THR A 112 29.99 -0.26 28.29
CA THR A 112 30.51 -1.56 28.77
C THR A 112 30.44 -2.60 27.66
N THR A 113 31.19 -3.70 27.78
CA THR A 113 31.20 -4.79 26.79
C THR A 113 29.78 -5.25 26.43
N ASN A 114 28.91 -5.40 27.44
CA ASN A 114 27.53 -5.85 27.24
C ASN A 114 26.64 -4.79 26.57
N GLN A 115 26.87 -3.51 26.87
CA GLN A 115 26.18 -2.40 26.20
C GLN A 115 26.58 -2.33 24.72
N LYS A 116 27.89 -2.46 24.44
CA LYS A 116 28.45 -2.51 23.09
C LYS A 116 27.91 -3.71 22.30
N LYS A 117 27.85 -4.90 22.92
CA LYS A 117 27.23 -6.10 22.34
C LYS A 117 25.80 -5.84 21.89
N TRP A 118 24.99 -5.18 22.73
CA TRP A 118 23.63 -4.81 22.35
C TRP A 118 23.59 -3.85 21.15
N VAL A 119 24.42 -2.81 21.12
CA VAL A 119 24.47 -1.86 19.99
C VAL A 119 24.82 -2.56 18.68
N VAL A 120 25.89 -3.37 18.67
CA VAL A 120 26.31 -4.11 17.48
C VAL A 120 25.25 -5.12 17.04
N ALA A 121 24.70 -5.90 17.98
CA ALA A 121 23.69 -6.91 17.67
C ALA A 121 22.42 -6.28 17.07
N THR A 122 21.96 -5.14 17.60
CA THR A 122 20.74 -4.49 17.12
C THR A 122 20.96 -3.72 15.81
N PHE A 123 22.02 -2.93 15.70
CA PHE A 123 22.19 -2.00 14.56
C PHE A 123 23.05 -2.54 13.42
N HIS A 124 23.93 -3.51 13.67
CA HIS A 124 24.75 -4.13 12.63
C HIS A 124 24.25 -5.52 12.24
N LEU A 125 23.80 -6.33 13.20
CA LEU A 125 23.34 -7.71 12.96
C LEU A 125 21.81 -7.85 12.85
N GLY A 126 21.05 -6.78 13.10
CA GLY A 126 19.58 -6.79 13.00
C GLY A 126 18.87 -7.68 14.03
N MET A 127 19.55 -8.10 15.11
CA MET A 127 19.00 -9.01 16.11
C MET A 127 18.02 -8.31 17.05
N SER A 128 16.91 -8.99 17.34
CA SER A 128 15.98 -8.60 18.39
C SER A 128 16.57 -8.82 19.78
N SER A 129 16.01 -8.15 20.80
CA SER A 129 16.45 -8.36 22.20
C SER A 129 16.19 -9.79 22.70
N ALA A 130 15.24 -10.51 22.11
CA ALA A 130 14.97 -11.90 22.46
C ALA A 130 16.02 -12.85 21.86
N GLU A 131 16.38 -12.65 20.59
CA GLU A 131 17.42 -13.41 19.92
C GLU A 131 18.79 -13.19 20.58
N LEU A 132 19.11 -11.94 20.94
CA LEU A 132 20.33 -11.64 21.67
C LEU A 132 20.36 -12.29 23.06
N ALA A 133 19.23 -12.33 23.76
CA ALA A 133 19.15 -12.98 25.07
C ALA A 133 19.43 -14.48 24.96
N ASN A 134 18.85 -15.14 23.96
CA ASN A 134 19.09 -16.56 23.68
C ASN A 134 20.55 -16.80 23.26
N TYR A 135 21.09 -15.97 22.37
CA TYR A 135 22.45 -16.09 21.87
C TYR A 135 23.51 -15.93 22.96
N GLU A 136 23.34 -14.94 23.85
CA GLU A 136 24.25 -14.69 24.96
C GLU A 136 23.95 -15.57 26.20
N ASN A 137 22.92 -16.42 26.12
CA ASN A 137 22.44 -17.25 27.24
C ASN A 137 22.15 -16.44 28.52
N VAL A 138 21.47 -15.31 28.36
CA VAL A 138 21.08 -14.40 29.45
C VAL A 138 19.57 -14.18 29.49
N SER A 139 19.07 -13.60 30.58
CA SER A 139 17.65 -13.24 30.65
C SER A 139 17.32 -12.05 29.73
N PRO A 140 16.08 -11.98 29.20
CA PRO A 140 15.61 -10.79 28.47
C PRO A 140 15.69 -9.50 29.29
N SER A 141 15.60 -9.60 30.63
CA SER A 141 15.76 -8.45 31.54
C SER A 141 17.20 -7.94 31.58
N ALA A 142 18.20 -8.80 31.44
CA ALA A 142 19.60 -8.40 31.32
C ALA A 142 19.84 -7.60 30.04
N VAL A 143 19.33 -8.08 28.89
CA VAL A 143 19.44 -7.35 27.61
C VAL A 143 18.73 -5.99 27.67
N LYS A 144 17.55 -5.91 28.30
CA LYS A 144 16.87 -4.62 28.54
C LYS A 144 17.74 -3.65 29.35
N LYS A 145 18.49 -4.14 30.35
CA LYS A 145 19.44 -3.31 31.13
C LYS A 145 20.60 -2.83 30.27
N TRP A 146 21.14 -3.68 29.38
CA TRP A 146 22.19 -3.30 28.44
C TRP A 146 21.71 -2.21 27.48
N LYS A 147 20.53 -2.40 26.87
CA LYS A 147 19.88 -1.41 26.00
C LYS A 147 19.73 -0.06 26.69
N ARG A 148 19.12 -0.03 27.88
CA ARG A 148 18.89 1.23 28.61
C ARG A 148 20.21 1.95 28.89
N GLY A 149 21.20 1.25 29.44
CA GLY A 149 22.49 1.87 29.78
C GLY A 149 23.30 2.30 28.55
N ALA A 150 23.18 1.60 27.42
CA ALA A 150 23.79 2.01 26.16
C ALA A 150 23.14 3.32 25.66
N LEU A 151 21.82 3.39 25.60
CA LEU A 151 21.09 4.56 25.13
C LEU A 151 21.32 5.79 26.01
N GLU A 152 21.36 5.65 27.32
CA GLU A 152 21.65 6.76 28.25
C GLU A 152 23.03 7.38 27.96
N LYS A 153 24.06 6.55 27.78
CA LYS A 153 25.43 7.02 27.50
C LYS A 153 25.57 7.63 26.10
N ILE A 154 24.96 7.02 25.09
CA ILE A 154 24.99 7.53 23.71
C ILE A 154 24.30 8.89 23.64
N LYS A 155 23.15 9.07 24.31
CA LYS A 155 22.44 10.36 24.39
C LYS A 155 23.27 11.45 25.05
N GLN A 156 23.89 11.15 26.19
CA GLN A 156 24.80 12.08 26.88
C GLN A 156 25.93 12.57 25.97
N LYS A 157 26.53 11.65 25.20
CA LYS A 157 27.58 12.00 24.23
C LYS A 157 27.11 12.88 23.08
N LEU A 158 25.87 12.71 22.65
CA LEU A 158 25.25 13.47 21.55
C LEU A 158 24.68 14.82 21.99
N GLY A 159 24.78 15.18 23.28
CA GLY A 159 24.28 16.46 23.80
C GLY A 159 22.76 16.62 23.72
N ARG A 160 21.99 15.51 23.78
CA ARG A 160 20.52 15.48 23.71
C ARG A 160 19.89 14.80 24.92
#